data_AF-N9PSC7-F1
#
_entry.id   AF-N9PSC7-F1
#
_cell.length_a   1.000
_cell.length_b   1.000
_cell.length_c   1.000
_cell.angle_alpha   90.00
_cell.angle_beta   90.00
_cell.angle_gamma   90.00
#
_symmetry.space_group_name_H-M   'P 1'
#
loop_
_entity.id
_entity.type
_entity.pdbx_description
1 polymer ?
#
loop_
_entity_poly.entity_id
_entity_poly.type
_entity_poly.pdbx_seq_one_letter_code
_entity_poly.pdbx_strand_id
1 'polypeptide(L)' 'MMQLELRMALCQFIHNYAEDSEKLHKKNAAGFEKFENIIFSPLVSSDDKIPTTFDGMEQLAKLVSEFRK' A
#
# COMPACT_ATOMS: atom_id res chain seq x y z
N MET A 1 -10.45 7.62 -27.42
CA MET A 1 -11.56 7.11 -26.57
C MET A 1 -11.04 6.53 -25.26
N MET A 2 -10.15 5.53 -25.30
CA MET A 2 -9.57 4.84 -24.13
C MET A 2 -9.06 5.75 -22.98
N GLN A 3 -8.44 6.90 -23.28
CA GLN A 3 -7.88 7.77 -22.24
C GLN A 3 -8.95 8.51 -21.41
N LEU A 4 -10.11 8.83 -22.00
CA LEU A 4 -11.21 9.48 -21.29
C LEU A 4 -11.92 8.48 -20.38
N GLU A 5 -12.12 7.25 -20.85
CA GLU A 5 -12.71 6.16 -20.07
C GLU A 5 -11.83 5.83 -18.85
N LEU A 6 -10.51 5.74 -19.04
CA LEU A 6 -9.57 5.55 -17.92
C LEU A 6 -9.66 6.68 -16.90
N ARG A 7 -9.71 7.94 -17.36
CA ARG A 7 -9.85 9.10 -16.46
C ARG A 7 -11.15 9.03 -15.67
N MET A 8 -12.27 8.69 -16.32
CA MET A 8 -13.56 8.54 -15.65
C MET A 8 -13.54 7.42 -14.61
N ALA A 9 -12.97 6.26 -14.96
CA ALA A 9 -12.87 5.12 -14.05
C ALA A 9 -12.03 5.45 -12.82
N LEU A 10 -10.90 6.17 -12.99
CA LEU A 10 -10.07 6.63 -11.87
C LEU A 10 -10.80 7.63 -10.98
N CYS A 11 -11.52 8.58 -11.56
CA CYS A 11 -12.30 9.55 -10.79
C CYS A 11 -13.41 8.86 -9.98
N GLN A 12 -14.11 7.90 -10.58
CA GLN A 12 -15.13 7.09 -9.89
C GLN A 12 -14.52 6.25 -8.78
N PHE A 13 -13.36 5.62 -9.01
CA PHE A 13 -12.65 4.87 -7.98
C PHE A 13 -12.30 5.76 -6.79
N ILE A 14 -11.68 6.93 -7.02
CA ILE A 14 -11.29 7.86 -5.96
C ILE A 14 -12.51 8.32 -5.14
N HIS A 15 -13.60 8.70 -5.82
CA HIS A 15 -14.82 9.16 -5.16
C HIS A 15 -15.45 8.06 -4.29
N ASN A 16 -15.70 6.88 -4.87
CA ASN A 16 -16.33 5.78 -4.14
C ASN A 16 -15.45 5.29 -2.99
N TYR A 17 -14.12 5.23 -3.19
CA TYR A 17 -13.20 4.86 -2.12
C TYR A 17 -13.24 5.87 -0.96
N ALA A 18 -13.25 7.17 -1.25
CA ALA A 18 -13.33 8.21 -0.23
C ALA A 18 -14.64 8.12 0.58
N GLU A 19 -15.76 7.78 -0.06
CA GLU A 19 -17.06 7.65 0.61
C GLU A 19 -17.20 6.33 1.42
N ASP A 20 -16.71 5.21 0.89
CA ASP A 20 -16.96 3.89 1.47
C ASP A 20 -15.82 3.37 2.37
N SER A 21 -14.61 3.92 2.30
CA SER A 21 -13.42 3.39 3.00
C SER A 21 -13.64 3.23 4.50
N GLU A 22 -14.21 4.22 5.20
CA GLU A 22 -14.46 4.13 6.65
C GLU A 22 -15.42 2.99 7.00
N LYS A 23 -16.46 2.80 6.19
CA LYS A 23 -17.46 1.74 6.36
C LYS A 23 -16.83 0.36 6.13
N LEU A 24 -15.96 0.25 5.13
CA LEU A 24 -15.27 -1.00 4.79
C LEU A 24 -14.25 -1.38 5.88
N HIS A 25 -13.51 -0.41 6.41
CA HIS A 25 -12.64 -0.57 7.58
C HIS A 25 -13.41 -1.07 8.80
N LYS A 26 -14.56 -0.47 9.12
CA LYS A 26 -15.42 -0.93 10.23
C LYS A 26 -15.97 -2.35 10.04
N LYS A 27 -16.22 -2.76 8.79
CA LYS A 27 -16.79 -4.09 8.48
C LYS A 27 -15.73 -5.20 8.51
N ASN A 28 -14.53 -4.94 8.00
CA ASN A 28 -13.43 -5.91 7.97
C ASN A 28 -12.07 -5.20 7.80
N ALA A 29 -11.57 -4.58 8.87
CA ALA A 29 -10.30 -3.86 8.87
C ALA A 29 -9.14 -4.70 8.29
N ALA A 30 -8.91 -5.90 8.83
CA ALA A 30 -7.78 -6.73 8.42
C ALA A 30 -7.82 -7.18 6.94
N GLY A 31 -9.01 -7.42 6.39
CA GLY A 31 -9.16 -7.75 4.97
C GLY A 31 -9.00 -6.52 4.07
N PHE A 32 -9.54 -5.38 4.50
CA PHE A 32 -9.51 -4.15 3.72
C PHE A 32 -8.13 -3.51 3.72
N GLU A 33 -7.39 -3.51 4.83
CA GLU A 33 -5.99 -3.10 4.90
C GLU A 33 -5.11 -3.91 3.93
N LYS A 34 -5.34 -5.23 3.80
CA LYS A 34 -4.61 -6.06 2.82
C LYS A 34 -4.93 -5.66 1.38
N PHE A 35 -6.19 -5.34 1.10
CA PHE A 35 -6.60 -4.83 -0.21
C PHE A 35 -5.89 -3.49 -0.51
N GLU A 36 -5.93 -2.54 0.43
CA GLU A 36 -5.27 -1.24 0.30
C GLU A 36 -3.77 -1.40 0.07
N ASN A 37 -3.13 -2.30 0.80
CA ASN A 37 -1.71 -2.61 0.61
C ASN A 37 -1.39 -3.14 -0.79
N ILE A 38 -2.29 -3.91 -1.42
CA ILE A 38 -2.09 -4.40 -2.80
C ILE A 38 -2.27 -3.24 -3.79
N ILE A 39 -3.35 -2.48 -3.67
CA ILE A 39 -3.71 -1.41 -4.62
C ILE A 39 -2.76 -0.21 -4.54
N PHE A 40 -2.34 0.17 -3.33
CA PHE A 40 -1.46 1.31 -3.09
C PHE A 40 0.00 0.90 -2.85
N SER A 41 0.33 -0.37 -3.08
CA SER A 41 1.73 -0.80 -3.07
C SER A 41 2.53 0.09 -4.01
N PRO A 42 3.73 0.56 -3.59
CA PRO A 42 4.62 1.22 -4.50
C PRO A 42 4.90 0.30 -5.69
N LEU A 43 4.64 0.79 -6.92
CA LEU A 43 4.99 0.06 -8.12
C LEU A 43 6.51 -0.03 -8.19
N VAL A 44 7.04 -1.20 -7.89
CA VAL A 44 8.45 -1.51 -8.15
C VAL A 44 8.64 -1.53 -9.66
N SER A 45 9.17 -0.42 -10.18
CA SER A 45 9.26 -0.16 -11.62
C SER A 45 10.42 -0.92 -12.29
N SER A 46 10.92 -1.99 -11.66
CA SER A 46 12.08 -2.77 -12.11
C SER A 46 12.26 -3.96 -11.17
N ASP A 47 12.46 -5.17 -11.71
CA ASP A 47 12.79 -6.40 -10.98
C ASP A 47 14.00 -6.24 -10.03
N ASP A 48 14.82 -5.19 -10.22
CA ASP A 48 16.02 -4.89 -9.44
C ASP A 48 15.79 -4.12 -8.12
N LYS A 49 14.56 -3.74 -7.79
CA LYS A 49 14.28 -2.94 -6.57
C LYS A 49 13.15 -3.52 -5.75
N ILE A 50 13.37 -4.70 -5.17
CA ILE A 50 12.61 -5.15 -3.99
C ILE A 50 12.60 -3.99 -2.97
N PRO A 51 11.46 -3.66 -2.33
CA PRO A 51 11.38 -2.54 -1.40
C PRO A 51 12.46 -2.67 -0.32
N THR A 52 13.33 -1.66 -0.22
CA THR A 52 14.38 -1.52 0.80
C THR A 52 13.85 -1.54 2.24
N THR A 53 12.53 -1.57 2.42
CA THR A 53 11.84 -1.79 3.70
C THR A 53 12.13 -3.18 4.28
N PHE A 54 12.43 -4.19 3.45
CA PHE A 54 12.82 -5.52 3.96
C PHE A 54 14.24 -5.51 4.55
N ASP A 55 15.17 -4.80 3.90
CA ASP A 55 16.56 -4.59 4.38
C ASP A 55 16.63 -3.64 5.60
N GLY A 56 15.74 -2.65 5.66
CA GLY A 56 15.69 -1.67 6.76
C GLY A 56 15.33 -2.30 8.11
N MET A 57 14.45 -3.30 8.14
CA MET A 57 14.10 -4.00 9.39
C MET A 57 15.28 -4.81 9.95
N GLU A 58 16.11 -5.39 9.08
CA GLU A 58 17.29 -6.14 9.50
C GLU A 58 18.36 -5.20 10.11
N GLN A 59 18.50 -4.00 9.58
CA GLN A 59 19.38 -2.98 10.16
C GLN A 59 18.87 -2.44 11.50
N LEU A 60 17.55 -2.25 11.64
CA LEU A 60 16.94 -1.88 12.92
C LEU A 60 17.13 -2.98 13.97
N ALA A 61 17.00 -4.26 13.59
CA ALA A 61 17.27 -5.38 14.47
C ALA A 61 18.74 -5.43 14.92
N LYS A 62 19.70 -5.16 14.02
CA LYS A 62 21.13 -5.06 14.36
C LYS A 62 21.42 -3.91 15.31
N LEU A 63 20.87 -2.72 15.07
CA LEU A 63 21.02 -1.55 15.95
C LEU A 63 20.46 -1.81 17.36
N VAL A 64 19.27 -2.41 17.46
CA VAL A 64 18.66 -2.77 18.76
C VAL A 64 19.48 -3.85 19.49
N SER A 65 20.12 -4.76 18.75
CA SER A 65 21.00 -5.79 19.34
C SER A 65 22.33 -5.22 19.86
N GLU A 66 22.90 -4.21 19.19
CA GLU A 66 24.11 -3.51 19.64
C GLU A 66 23.83 -2.64 20.88
N PHE A 67 22.63 -2.06 21.00
CA PHE A 67 22.21 -1.31 22.20
C PHE A 67 21.83 -2.19 23.41
N ARG A 68 21.67 -3.50 23.21
CA ARG A 68 21.34 -4.47 24.28
C ARG A 68 22.56 -5.21 24.84
N LYS A 69 23.75 -4.99 24.29
CA LYS A 69 25.04 -5.37 24.90
C LYS A 69 25.51 -4.28 25.86
#